data_AF-A0A4S1ZJB3-F1
#
_entry.id   AF-A0A4S1ZJB3-F1
#
_cell.length_a   1.000
_cell.length_b   1.000
_cell.length_c   1.000
_cell.angle_alpha   90.00
_cell.angle_beta   90.00
_cell.angle_gamma   90.00
#
_symmetry.space_group_name_H-M   'P 1'
#
loop_
_entity.id
_entity.type
_entity.pdbx_description
1 polymer ?
#
loop_
_entity_poly.entity_id
_entity_poly.type
_entity_poly.pdbx_seq_one_letter_code
_entity_poly.pdbx_strand_id
1 'polypeptide(L)'
;METLLNILSLIGSLGLFLFGMKTMSEGLEKFAGDRLRAILAAMTKNRVMGVLTGILVTALIQSSSATTVMVVSFVNAGLMTLRQSIGVIMGANVGTTVTAWIISLVGFKVNIAALALPLIAIGIPLFFSSNEKRKSIGEFIFGFAFLFMGLCFLQQSATDLNIGGIVASMLAGLANGGFFTVLLFVIVGALVTMLVQASAATMAITLMLFDMHIPGFSLELAAALAMGQNIGTTITAVMASLTAGVQARRAALAHMFFNVFGVVVVLLCFYPFCDMIRWVVANIMHYGTDELIQLSAFHTAFNIFNTLLLIGFVKQIEKFVCYVLPDKKEETKEHGLRYISGGLLSTSELSIYQARKEIGVMAERCHMMLGMVRNAFTAENEETFQKEFKRIQHYEQITDNMEIEIAEYLRKVSEGRLSAYSKNHIAQMLREVDELESIGDSMYHLGRAIRRKYKYNNENFTESQMANVTQMLDLTNMALEEMYNIITGPEHVRIDMSRSRHIEEKINTLRNECRTANFEAVNSGTYSYHLSTFYNDFISECEKIGDYVINVLEAEVNVETT
;
A
#
# COMPACT_ATOMS: atom_id res chain seq x y z
N MET A 1 -8.86 -34.70 28.22
CA MET A 1 -9.92 -34.25 27.29
C MET A 1 -10.38 -32.84 27.64
N GLU A 2 -10.75 -32.58 28.90
CA GLU A 2 -11.15 -31.25 29.40
C GLU A 2 -10.08 -30.16 29.21
N THR A 3 -8.82 -30.40 29.60
CA THR A 3 -7.73 -29.42 29.38
C THR A 3 -7.52 -29.09 27.89
N LEU A 4 -7.63 -30.10 27.02
CA LEU A 4 -7.52 -29.90 25.57
C LEU A 4 -8.69 -29.03 25.06
N LEU A 5 -9.91 -29.30 25.52
CA LEU A 5 -11.09 -28.49 25.19
C LEU A 5 -10.91 -27.05 25.68
N ASN A 6 -10.41 -26.82 26.89
CA ASN A 6 -10.19 -25.48 27.42
C ASN A 6 -9.10 -24.71 26.64
N ILE A 7 -8.03 -25.39 26.22
CA ILE A 7 -7.01 -24.79 25.33
C ILE A 7 -7.62 -24.43 23.97
N LEU A 8 -8.41 -25.34 23.37
CA LEU A 8 -9.09 -25.07 22.10
C LEU A 8 -10.12 -23.94 22.23
N SER A 9 -10.82 -23.85 23.37
CA SER A 9 -11.73 -22.75 23.69
C SER A 9 -10.98 -21.42 23.81
N LEU A 10 -9.80 -21.40 24.45
CA LEU A 10 -8.97 -20.19 24.52
C LEU A 10 -8.54 -19.72 23.13
N ILE A 11 -8.04 -20.63 22.29
CA ILE A 11 -7.62 -20.34 20.91
C ILE A 11 -8.83 -19.89 20.06
N GLY A 12 -9.97 -20.57 20.19
CA GLY A 12 -11.20 -20.23 19.49
C GLY A 12 -11.76 -18.87 19.90
N SER A 13 -11.68 -18.53 21.19
CA SER A 13 -12.09 -17.22 21.72
C SER A 13 -11.21 -16.10 21.19
N LEU A 14 -9.89 -16.31 21.14
CA LEU A 14 -8.96 -15.40 20.49
C LEU A 14 -9.25 -15.26 19.00
N GLY A 15 -9.56 -16.36 18.31
CA GLY A 15 -9.98 -16.36 16.91
C GLY A 15 -11.26 -15.54 16.69
N LEU A 16 -12.26 -15.68 17.56
CA LEU A 16 -13.51 -14.92 17.53
C LEU A 16 -13.26 -13.43 17.75
N PHE A 17 -12.41 -13.09 18.72
CA PHE A 17 -11.99 -11.71 19.00
C PHE A 17 -11.29 -11.08 17.79
N LEU A 18 -10.31 -11.78 17.21
CA LEU A 18 -9.58 -11.33 16.02
C LEU A 18 -10.50 -11.19 14.80
N PHE A 19 -11.43 -12.12 14.60
CA PHE A 19 -12.41 -12.06 13.52
C PHE A 19 -13.37 -10.88 13.68
N GLY A 20 -13.84 -10.63 14.91
CA GLY A 20 -14.65 -9.46 15.25
C GLY A 20 -13.93 -8.16 14.93
N MET A 21 -12.67 -8.03 15.38
CA MET A 21 -11.83 -6.86 15.06
C MET A 21 -11.61 -6.69 13.57
N LYS A 22 -11.28 -7.77 12.85
CA LYS A 22 -11.08 -7.73 11.39
C LYS A 22 -12.34 -7.25 10.68
N THR A 23 -13.49 -7.84 10.98
CA THR A 23 -14.77 -7.50 10.34
C THR A 23 -15.20 -6.07 10.65
N MET A 24 -15.00 -5.63 11.90
CA MET A 24 -15.24 -4.25 12.31
C MET A 24 -14.37 -3.26 11.53
N SER A 25 -13.08 -3.58 11.38
CA SER A 25 -12.10 -2.75 10.67
C SER A 25 -12.41 -2.65 9.18
N GLU A 26 -12.74 -3.77 8.53
CA GLU A 26 -13.14 -3.82 7.12
C GLU A 26 -14.43 -3.02 6.86
N GLY A 27 -15.43 -3.14 7.76
CA GLY A 27 -16.67 -2.35 7.66
C GLY A 27 -16.41 -0.85 7.76
N LEU A 28 -15.50 -0.44 8.65
CA LEU A 28 -15.11 0.96 8.79
C LEU A 28 -14.27 1.47 7.60
N GLU A 29 -13.37 0.64 7.07
CA GLU A 29 -12.57 0.93 5.87
C GLU A 29 -13.45 1.14 4.63
N LYS A 30 -14.39 0.22 4.37
CA LYS A 30 -15.33 0.35 3.24
C LYS A 30 -16.25 1.54 3.39
N PHE A 31 -16.69 1.83 4.62
CA PHE A 31 -17.50 3.01 4.89
C PHE A 31 -16.69 4.31 4.68
N ALA A 32 -15.40 4.31 5.01
CA ALA A 32 -14.50 5.43 4.81
C ALA A 32 -14.19 5.68 3.31
N GLY A 33 -14.11 4.63 2.48
CA GLY A 33 -14.07 4.69 1.02
C GLY A 33 -13.09 5.75 0.46
N ASP A 34 -13.58 6.63 -0.41
CA ASP A 34 -12.81 7.69 -1.11
C ASP A 34 -12.02 8.62 -0.18
N ARG A 35 -12.37 8.69 1.11
CA ARG A 35 -11.62 9.49 2.09
C ARG A 35 -10.24 8.91 2.38
N LEU A 36 -10.02 7.61 2.18
CA LEU A 36 -8.68 7.03 2.35
C LEU A 36 -7.68 7.68 1.39
N ARG A 37 -8.07 7.94 0.14
CA ARG A 37 -7.24 8.64 -0.86
C ARG A 37 -6.95 10.10 -0.49
N ALA A 38 -7.95 10.82 0.02
CA ALA A 38 -7.75 12.18 0.55
C ALA A 38 -6.80 12.21 1.77
N ILE A 39 -6.84 11.15 2.59
CA ILE A 39 -5.93 10.97 3.72
C ILE A 39 -4.50 10.73 3.22
N LEU A 40 -4.30 9.92 2.18
CA LEU A 40 -2.99 9.73 1.52
C LEU A 40 -2.40 11.04 0.99
N ALA A 41 -3.22 11.88 0.35
CA ALA A 41 -2.81 13.19 -0.13
C ALA A 41 -2.44 14.16 1.02
N ALA A 42 -3.07 14.03 2.19
CA ALA A 42 -2.80 14.86 3.36
C ALA A 42 -1.52 14.47 4.12
N MET A 43 -1.01 13.25 3.96
CA MET A 43 0.20 12.73 4.66
C MET A 43 1.49 13.48 4.33
N THR A 44 1.49 14.27 3.26
CA THR A 44 2.74 14.76 2.63
C THR A 44 3.15 16.17 3.03
N LYS A 45 2.28 16.96 3.68
CA LYS A 45 2.51 18.42 3.89
C LYS A 45 3.61 18.76 4.90
N ASN A 46 3.65 18.12 6.07
CA ASN A 46 4.70 18.32 7.08
C ASN A 46 4.68 17.18 8.13
N ARG A 47 5.70 17.15 9.01
CA ARG A 47 5.85 16.09 10.04
C ARG A 47 4.67 15.99 11.02
N VAL A 48 4.03 17.09 11.38
CA VAL A 48 2.88 17.11 12.32
C VAL A 48 1.66 16.53 11.63
N MET A 49 1.43 16.91 10.37
CA MET A 49 0.39 16.29 9.55
C MET A 49 0.64 14.81 9.36
N GLY A 50 1.90 14.37 9.18
CA GLY A 50 2.26 12.96 9.17
C GLY A 50 1.80 12.22 10.43
N VAL A 51 2.09 12.77 11.62
CA VAL A 51 1.62 12.21 12.90
C VAL A 51 0.11 12.18 13.00
N LEU A 52 -0.57 13.29 12.71
CA LEU A 52 -2.04 13.35 12.77
C LEU A 52 -2.70 12.35 11.82
N THR A 53 -2.14 12.20 10.62
CA THR A 53 -2.65 11.20 9.69
C THR A 53 -2.39 9.78 10.19
N GLY A 54 -1.21 9.48 10.73
CA GLY A 54 -0.94 8.18 11.34
C GLY A 54 -1.92 7.84 12.46
N ILE A 55 -2.20 8.81 13.35
CA ILE A 55 -3.21 8.68 14.41
C ILE A 55 -4.57 8.33 13.81
N LEU A 56 -5.02 9.13 12.84
CA LEU A 56 -6.34 8.98 12.23
C LEU A 56 -6.48 7.63 11.52
N VAL A 57 -5.50 7.27 10.68
CA VAL A 57 -5.51 6.03 9.90
C VAL A 57 -5.49 4.82 10.83
N THR A 58 -4.60 4.78 11.81
CA THR A 58 -4.55 3.64 12.73
C THR A 58 -5.76 3.59 13.66
N ALA A 59 -6.31 4.73 14.10
CA ALA A 59 -7.53 4.74 14.90
C ALA A 59 -8.76 4.27 14.10
N LEU A 60 -8.82 4.56 12.80
CA LEU A 60 -9.90 4.08 11.93
C LEU A 60 -9.72 2.60 11.56
N ILE A 61 -8.52 2.20 11.16
CA ILE A 61 -8.22 0.81 10.76
C ILE A 61 -8.10 -0.11 11.98
N GLN A 62 -7.85 0.43 13.17
CA GLN A 62 -7.60 -0.32 14.42
C GLN A 62 -6.41 -1.30 14.33
N SER A 63 -5.51 -1.13 13.35
CA SER A 63 -4.35 -1.99 13.15
C SER A 63 -3.11 -1.18 12.78
N SER A 64 -2.24 -0.92 13.76
CA SER A 64 -0.94 -0.27 13.51
C SER A 64 -0.01 -1.15 12.71
N SER A 65 -0.09 -2.48 12.84
CA SER A 65 0.66 -3.40 11.98
C SER A 65 0.29 -3.19 10.51
N ALA A 66 -1.01 -3.09 10.19
CA ALA A 66 -1.44 -2.82 8.82
C ALA A 66 -1.02 -1.42 8.35
N THR A 67 -1.18 -0.38 9.19
CA THR A 67 -0.75 0.98 8.86
C THR A 67 0.77 1.07 8.63
N THR A 68 1.57 0.40 9.44
CA THR A 68 3.04 0.46 9.33
C THR A 68 3.56 -0.36 8.16
N VAL A 69 2.96 -1.52 7.86
CA VAL A 69 3.23 -2.27 6.63
C VAL A 69 2.89 -1.43 5.40
N MET A 70 1.74 -0.76 5.39
CA MET A 70 1.35 0.18 4.33
C MET A 70 2.39 1.30 4.15
N VAL A 71 2.84 1.91 5.25
CA VAL A 71 3.87 2.95 5.24
C VAL A 71 5.19 2.44 4.67
N VAL A 72 5.63 1.23 5.06
CA VAL A 72 6.83 0.58 4.51
C VAL A 72 6.68 0.34 3.00
N SER A 73 5.51 -0.12 2.55
CA SER A 73 5.20 -0.30 1.12
C SER A 73 5.23 1.01 0.34
N PHE A 74 4.73 2.13 0.90
CA PHE A 74 4.78 3.43 0.22
C PHE A 74 6.20 3.95 0.06
N VAL A 75 7.01 3.76 1.09
CA VAL A 75 8.43 4.15 1.04
C VAL A 75 9.17 3.31 0.03
N ASN A 76 8.86 2.01 -0.06
CA ASN A 76 9.43 1.14 -1.07
C ASN A 76 9.07 1.58 -2.49
N ALA A 77 7.80 1.89 -2.71
CA ALA A 77 7.29 2.35 -3.99
C ALA A 77 7.64 3.83 -4.27
N GLY A 78 8.48 4.49 -3.47
CA GLY A 78 8.85 5.90 -3.70
C GLY A 78 7.69 6.91 -3.60
N LEU A 79 6.51 6.46 -3.17
CA LEU A 79 5.31 7.29 -2.98
C LEU A 79 5.43 8.22 -1.77
N MET A 80 6.27 7.82 -0.82
CA MET A 80 6.52 8.58 0.39
C MET A 80 8.01 8.58 0.71
N THR A 81 8.54 9.74 1.05
CA THR A 81 9.93 9.82 1.53
C THR A 81 10.07 9.13 2.88
N LEU A 82 11.26 8.60 3.17
CA LEU A 82 11.59 8.06 4.49
C LEU A 82 11.32 9.07 5.62
N ARG A 83 11.54 10.36 5.37
CA ARG A 83 11.24 11.41 6.35
C ARG A 83 9.74 11.54 6.66
N GLN A 84 8.89 11.49 5.65
CA GLN A 84 7.44 11.54 5.83
C GLN A 84 6.94 10.29 6.56
N SER A 85 7.48 9.12 6.22
CA SER A 85 7.08 7.84 6.80
C SER A 85 7.30 7.77 8.31
N ILE A 86 8.41 8.32 8.80
CA ILE A 86 8.71 8.38 10.24
C ILE A 86 7.61 9.12 11.00
N GLY A 87 7.11 10.25 10.48
CA GLY A 87 6.02 10.99 11.11
C GLY A 87 4.73 10.18 11.19
N VAL A 88 4.38 9.47 10.11
CA VAL A 88 3.19 8.61 10.07
C VAL A 88 3.32 7.43 11.04
N ILE A 89 4.49 6.80 11.10
CA ILE A 89 4.77 5.69 12.04
C ILE A 89 4.59 6.14 13.49
N MET A 90 5.10 7.33 13.85
CA MET A 90 4.89 7.90 15.19
C MET A 90 3.39 8.07 15.49
N GLY A 91 2.64 8.60 14.52
CA GLY A 91 1.19 8.74 14.63
C GLY A 91 0.46 7.41 14.78
N ALA A 92 0.86 6.40 14.01
CA ALA A 92 0.26 5.08 14.06
C ALA A 92 0.35 4.45 15.45
N ASN A 93 1.50 4.59 16.13
CA ASN A 93 1.68 4.10 17.50
C ASN A 93 0.76 4.79 18.52
N VAL A 94 0.47 6.08 18.32
CA VAL A 94 -0.53 6.79 19.13
C VAL A 94 -1.94 6.30 18.78
N GLY A 95 -2.26 6.10 17.49
CA GLY A 95 -3.57 5.61 17.05
C GLY A 95 -3.92 4.22 17.60
N THR A 96 -2.93 3.34 17.83
CA THR A 96 -3.13 2.01 18.42
C THR A 96 -3.82 2.04 19.78
N THR A 97 -3.68 3.12 20.54
CA THR A 97 -4.16 3.18 21.92
C THR A 97 -5.69 3.26 21.99
N VAL A 98 -6.36 3.61 20.89
CA VAL A 98 -7.82 3.66 20.80
C VAL A 98 -8.45 2.31 21.13
N THR A 99 -7.82 1.18 20.74
CA THR A 99 -8.34 -0.15 21.06
C THR A 99 -8.40 -0.40 22.57
N ALA A 100 -7.37 0.01 23.32
CA ALA A 100 -7.34 -0.14 24.77
C ALA A 100 -8.46 0.65 25.45
N TRP A 101 -8.77 1.86 24.95
CA TRP A 101 -9.87 2.68 25.42
C TRP A 101 -11.24 2.06 25.12
N ILE A 102 -11.45 1.55 23.91
CA ILE A 102 -12.67 0.83 23.55
C ILE A 102 -12.92 -0.33 24.52
N ILE A 103 -11.87 -1.11 24.81
CA ILE A 103 -11.95 -2.25 25.73
C ILE A 103 -12.16 -1.81 27.20
N SER A 104 -11.47 -0.77 27.67
CA SER A 104 -11.54 -0.37 29.09
C SER A 104 -12.81 0.41 29.45
N LEU A 105 -13.37 1.16 28.50
CA LEU A 105 -14.63 1.89 28.70
C LEU A 105 -15.85 0.98 28.54
N VAL A 106 -15.80 0.05 27.59
CA VAL A 106 -16.97 -0.76 27.22
C VAL A 106 -16.81 -2.21 27.68
N GLY A 107 -15.64 -2.81 27.43
CA GLY A 107 -15.33 -4.25 27.42
C GLY A 107 -15.54 -5.06 28.68
N PHE A 108 -15.20 -4.51 29.85
CA PHE A 108 -15.25 -5.25 31.12
C PHE A 108 -16.31 -4.72 32.10
N LYS A 109 -16.88 -3.54 31.83
CA LYS A 109 -17.82 -2.86 32.74
C LYS A 109 -19.29 -3.08 32.41
N VAL A 110 -19.59 -3.27 31.12
CA VAL A 110 -20.94 -3.54 30.65
C VAL A 110 -21.07 -5.06 30.52
N ASN A 111 -22.20 -5.65 30.88
CA ASN A 111 -22.48 -7.06 30.57
C ASN A 111 -22.68 -7.18 29.04
N ILE A 112 -21.59 -7.05 28.28
CA ILE A 112 -21.64 -6.93 26.84
C ILE A 112 -22.12 -8.24 26.23
N ALA A 113 -21.99 -9.38 26.90
CA ALA A 113 -22.67 -10.59 26.48
C ALA A 113 -24.19 -10.35 26.29
N ALA A 114 -24.81 -9.54 27.15
CA ALA A 114 -26.22 -9.14 27.04
C ALA A 114 -26.50 -8.12 25.92
N LEU A 115 -25.51 -7.32 25.49
CA LEU A 115 -25.63 -6.38 24.37
C LEU A 115 -25.18 -6.98 23.03
N ALA A 116 -24.32 -8.00 23.03
CA ALA A 116 -23.77 -8.62 21.83
C ALA A 116 -24.89 -9.25 21.00
N LEU A 117 -25.81 -9.98 21.63
CA LEU A 117 -26.95 -10.58 20.94
C LEU A 117 -27.91 -9.54 20.32
N PRO A 118 -28.34 -8.48 21.02
CA PRO A 118 -29.06 -7.35 20.41
C PRO A 118 -28.30 -6.68 19.26
N LEU A 119 -27.00 -6.43 19.41
CA LEU A 119 -26.18 -5.83 18.36
C LEU A 119 -26.09 -6.75 17.13
N ILE A 120 -25.96 -8.07 17.32
CA ILE A 120 -26.01 -9.05 16.24
C ILE A 120 -27.38 -9.03 15.55
N ALA A 121 -28.47 -8.96 16.31
CA ALA A 121 -29.83 -8.92 15.77
C ALA A 121 -30.06 -7.69 14.87
N ILE A 122 -29.41 -6.56 15.17
CA ILE A 122 -29.45 -5.34 14.34
C ILE A 122 -28.41 -5.40 13.20
N GLY A 123 -27.21 -5.89 13.49
CA GLY A 123 -26.08 -5.91 12.57
C GLY A 123 -26.25 -6.87 11.40
N ILE A 124 -26.80 -8.08 11.64
CA ILE A 124 -26.95 -9.12 10.62
C ILE A 124 -27.88 -8.68 9.46
N PRO A 125 -29.09 -8.14 9.68
CA PRO A 125 -29.92 -7.64 8.59
C PRO A 125 -29.24 -6.54 7.76
N LEU A 126 -28.46 -5.67 8.41
CA LEU A 126 -27.69 -4.63 7.73
C LEU A 126 -26.53 -5.25 6.93
N PHE A 127 -25.82 -6.23 7.49
CA PHE A 127 -24.71 -6.95 6.85
C PHE A 127 -25.14 -7.59 5.53
N PHE A 128 -26.33 -8.19 5.49
CA PHE A 128 -26.87 -8.82 4.27
C PHE A 128 -27.62 -7.84 3.35
N SER A 129 -27.55 -6.53 3.61
CA SER A 129 -28.17 -5.54 2.74
C SER A 129 -27.47 -5.47 1.38
N SER A 130 -28.24 -5.37 0.30
CA SER A 130 -27.71 -5.07 -1.04
C SER A 130 -27.14 -3.66 -1.17
N ASN A 131 -27.39 -2.78 -0.18
CA ASN A 131 -26.82 -1.43 -0.15
C ASN A 131 -25.45 -1.46 0.56
N GLU A 132 -24.39 -1.15 -0.17
CA GLU A 132 -23.00 -1.23 0.32
C GLU A 132 -22.73 -0.38 1.57
N LYS A 133 -23.38 0.79 1.73
CA LYS A 133 -23.24 1.62 2.94
C LYS A 133 -23.88 0.95 4.15
N ARG A 134 -25.10 0.42 4.00
CA ARG A 134 -25.79 -0.32 5.08
C ARG A 134 -25.05 -1.59 5.45
N LYS A 135 -24.53 -2.30 4.45
CA LYS A 135 -23.67 -3.47 4.61
C LYS A 135 -22.43 -3.16 5.44
N SER A 136 -21.73 -2.07 5.11
CA SER A 136 -20.53 -1.63 5.85
C SER A 136 -20.84 -1.29 7.32
N ILE A 137 -21.98 -0.64 7.59
CA ILE A 137 -22.46 -0.39 8.97
C ILE A 137 -22.80 -1.71 9.67
N GLY A 138 -23.44 -2.65 8.97
CA GLY A 138 -23.73 -3.99 9.49
C GLY A 138 -22.47 -4.77 9.84
N GLU A 139 -21.46 -4.76 8.98
CA GLU A 139 -20.12 -5.34 9.21
C GLU A 139 -19.47 -4.74 10.46
N PHE A 140 -19.55 -3.41 10.63
CA PHE A 140 -19.04 -2.72 11.81
C PHE A 140 -19.73 -3.19 13.11
N ILE A 141 -21.07 -3.13 13.15
CA ILE A 141 -21.87 -3.51 14.34
C ILE A 141 -21.66 -4.98 14.68
N PHE A 142 -21.69 -5.84 13.67
CA PHE A 142 -21.48 -7.28 13.82
C PHE A 142 -20.06 -7.59 14.34
N GLY A 143 -19.04 -6.99 13.74
CA GLY A 143 -17.66 -7.14 14.18
C GLY A 143 -17.45 -6.65 15.61
N PHE A 144 -18.04 -5.51 15.97
CA PHE A 144 -18.01 -4.98 17.33
C PHE A 144 -18.64 -5.96 18.34
N ALA A 145 -19.80 -6.55 18.04
CA ALA A 145 -20.43 -7.54 18.91
C ALA A 145 -19.57 -8.81 19.08
N PHE A 146 -18.99 -9.32 17.99
CA PHE A 146 -18.14 -10.51 18.00
C PHE A 146 -16.81 -10.28 18.72
N LEU A 147 -16.23 -9.08 18.61
CA LEU A 147 -15.04 -8.67 19.35
C LEU A 147 -15.25 -8.87 20.85
N PHE A 148 -16.30 -8.27 21.41
CA PHE A 148 -16.54 -8.39 22.85
C PHE A 148 -17.01 -9.76 23.29
N MET A 149 -17.80 -10.47 22.47
CA MET A 149 -18.15 -11.87 22.75
C MET A 149 -16.88 -12.74 22.84
N GLY A 150 -15.94 -12.55 21.91
CA GLY A 150 -14.63 -13.20 21.93
C GLY A 150 -13.84 -12.85 23.19
N LEU A 151 -13.86 -11.58 23.63
CA LEU A 151 -13.21 -11.14 24.86
C LEU A 151 -13.79 -11.82 26.11
N CYS A 152 -15.13 -11.91 26.21
CA CYS A 152 -15.79 -12.60 27.31
C CYS A 152 -15.42 -14.10 27.35
N PHE A 153 -15.44 -14.78 26.20
CA PHE A 153 -15.04 -16.19 26.14
C PHE A 153 -13.55 -16.40 26.42
N LEU A 154 -12.71 -15.42 26.07
CA LEU A 154 -11.28 -15.44 26.38
C LEU A 154 -11.06 -15.35 27.90
N GLN A 155 -11.78 -14.47 28.59
CA GLN A 155 -11.75 -14.37 30.06
C GLN A 155 -12.26 -15.64 30.74
N GLN A 156 -13.35 -16.23 30.25
CA GLN A 156 -13.86 -17.50 30.77
C GLN A 156 -12.84 -18.63 30.57
N SER A 157 -12.30 -18.78 29.36
CA SER A 157 -11.30 -19.81 29.05
C SER A 157 -10.02 -19.66 29.87
N ALA A 158 -9.59 -18.41 30.12
CA ALA A 158 -8.44 -18.13 30.98
C ALA A 158 -8.70 -18.51 32.44
N THR A 159 -9.93 -18.33 32.92
CA THR A 159 -10.37 -18.75 34.25
C THR A 159 -10.41 -20.27 34.35
N ASP A 160 -11.00 -20.96 33.36
CA ASP A 160 -11.11 -22.42 33.32
C ASP A 160 -9.74 -23.12 33.23
N LEU A 161 -8.74 -22.46 32.64
CA LEU A 161 -7.35 -22.92 32.58
C LEU A 161 -6.52 -22.52 33.80
N ASN A 162 -7.11 -21.79 34.76
CA ASN A 162 -6.42 -21.22 35.92
C ASN A 162 -5.17 -20.40 35.53
N ILE A 163 -5.24 -19.63 34.45
CA ILE A 163 -4.14 -18.77 34.01
C ILE A 163 -3.76 -17.77 35.12
N GLY A 164 -4.76 -17.23 35.83
CA GLY A 164 -4.52 -16.34 36.97
C GLY A 164 -3.66 -16.98 38.06
N GLY A 165 -3.95 -18.23 38.45
CA GLY A 165 -3.15 -18.97 39.42
C GLY A 165 -1.75 -19.29 38.93
N ILE A 166 -1.59 -19.63 37.64
CA ILE A 166 -0.27 -19.85 37.03
C ILE A 166 0.56 -18.57 37.09
N VAL A 167 0.01 -17.44 36.66
CA VAL A 167 0.70 -16.14 36.69
C VAL A 167 1.02 -15.73 38.13
N ALA A 168 0.10 -15.91 39.08
CA ALA A 168 0.34 -15.63 40.49
C ALA A 168 1.51 -16.47 41.05
N SER A 169 1.58 -17.77 40.70
CA SER A 169 2.67 -18.64 41.15
C SER A 169 4.03 -18.24 40.56
N MET A 170 4.05 -17.80 39.29
CA MET A 170 5.25 -17.27 38.65
C MET A 170 5.71 -15.97 39.32
N LEU A 171 4.78 -15.08 39.63
CA LEU A 171 5.07 -13.82 40.31
C LEU A 171 5.57 -14.03 41.74
N ALA A 172 5.01 -15.00 42.47
CA ALA A 172 5.50 -15.37 43.80
C ALA A 172 6.98 -15.81 43.76
N GLY A 173 7.40 -16.54 42.72
CA GLY A 173 8.80 -16.90 42.50
C GLY A 173 9.72 -15.71 42.15
N LEU A 174 9.14 -14.59 41.73
CA LEU A 174 9.83 -13.37 41.31
C LEU A 174 9.69 -12.20 42.31
N ALA A 175 9.09 -12.44 43.49
CA ALA A 175 8.69 -11.39 44.44
C ALA A 175 9.84 -10.48 44.90
N ASN A 176 11.09 -10.95 44.86
CA ASN A 176 12.28 -10.16 45.23
C ASN A 176 13.04 -9.54 44.05
N GLY A 177 12.49 -9.61 42.82
CA GLY A 177 13.18 -9.16 41.61
C GLY A 177 13.23 -7.63 41.42
N GLY A 178 12.45 -6.85 42.16
CA GLY A 178 12.44 -5.38 42.06
C GLY A 178 12.28 -4.90 40.61
N PHE A 179 13.15 -3.99 40.16
CA PHE A 179 13.12 -3.45 38.80
C PHE A 179 13.45 -4.51 37.71
N PHE A 180 14.15 -5.60 38.05
CA PHE A 180 14.41 -6.67 37.09
C PHE A 180 13.12 -7.35 36.64
N THR A 181 12.13 -7.49 37.53
CA THR A 181 10.81 -8.03 37.16
C THR A 181 10.10 -7.14 36.14
N VAL A 182 10.23 -5.81 36.26
CA VAL A 182 9.69 -4.86 35.26
C VAL A 182 10.31 -5.12 33.89
N LEU A 183 11.64 -5.25 33.81
CA LEU A 183 12.35 -5.54 32.55
C LEU A 183 11.93 -6.88 31.95
N LEU A 184 11.74 -7.91 32.79
CA LEU A 184 11.26 -9.20 32.33
C LEU A 184 9.87 -9.08 31.68
N PHE A 185 8.95 -8.31 32.27
CA PHE A 185 7.62 -8.09 31.70
C PHE A 185 7.66 -7.30 30.39
N VAL A 186 8.58 -6.35 30.23
CA VAL A 186 8.85 -5.71 28.93
C VAL A 186 9.26 -6.74 27.89
N ILE A 187 10.19 -7.65 28.23
CA ILE A 187 10.65 -8.69 27.30
C ILE A 187 9.51 -9.65 26.94
N VAL A 188 8.74 -10.11 27.94
CA VAL A 188 7.59 -11.00 27.71
C VAL A 188 6.56 -10.32 26.81
N GLY A 189 6.26 -9.04 27.03
CA GLY A 189 5.33 -8.28 26.20
C GLY A 189 5.80 -8.21 24.75
N ALA A 190 7.09 -7.93 24.54
CA ALA A 190 7.68 -7.90 23.21
C ALA A 190 7.59 -9.28 22.52
N LEU A 191 7.97 -10.36 23.20
CA LEU A 191 7.92 -11.71 22.66
C LEU A 191 6.50 -12.14 22.30
N VAL A 192 5.54 -11.93 23.20
CA VAL A 192 4.13 -12.30 22.97
C VAL A 192 3.58 -11.55 21.77
N THR A 193 3.83 -10.24 21.64
CA THR A 193 3.38 -9.49 20.47
C THR A 193 4.11 -9.87 19.20
N MET A 194 5.39 -10.25 19.24
CA MET A 194 6.08 -10.75 18.05
C MET A 194 5.50 -12.08 17.54
N LEU A 195 5.05 -12.94 18.46
CA LEU A 195 4.43 -14.22 18.12
C LEU A 195 3.00 -14.04 17.62
N VAL A 196 2.19 -13.22 18.31
CA VAL A 196 0.78 -12.98 17.98
C VAL A 196 0.63 -12.04 16.77
N GLN A 197 1.59 -11.14 16.56
CA GLN A 197 1.64 -10.13 15.48
C GLN A 197 0.45 -9.18 15.38
N ALA A 198 -0.45 -9.19 16.38
CA ALA A 198 -1.62 -8.33 16.46
C ALA A 198 -1.60 -7.51 17.76
N SER A 199 -1.28 -6.22 17.65
CA SER A 199 -1.14 -5.30 18.78
C SER A 199 -2.42 -5.21 19.64
N ALA A 200 -3.57 -5.16 18.98
CA ALA A 200 -4.86 -5.04 19.66
C ALA A 200 -5.20 -6.32 20.46
N ALA A 201 -4.81 -7.50 19.94
CA ALA A 201 -5.01 -8.75 20.66
C ALA A 201 -4.10 -8.87 21.88
N THR A 202 -2.83 -8.48 21.78
CA THR A 202 -1.92 -8.54 22.93
C THR A 202 -2.30 -7.55 24.03
N MET A 203 -2.74 -6.35 23.65
CA MET A 203 -3.25 -5.37 24.61
C MET A 203 -4.55 -5.86 25.27
N ALA A 204 -5.46 -6.50 24.51
CA ALA A 204 -6.67 -7.11 25.06
C ALA A 204 -6.36 -8.22 26.08
N ILE A 205 -5.38 -9.09 25.79
CA ILE A 205 -4.89 -10.10 26.73
C ILE A 205 -4.34 -9.44 28.00
N THR A 206 -3.62 -8.32 27.87
CA THR A 206 -3.05 -7.61 29.03
C THR A 206 -4.13 -6.99 29.90
N LEU A 207 -5.11 -6.31 29.27
CA LEU A 207 -6.26 -5.77 29.98
C LEU A 207 -7.07 -6.87 30.68
N MET A 208 -7.28 -8.00 30.02
CA MET A 208 -7.95 -9.15 30.64
C MET A 208 -7.15 -9.70 31.84
N LEU A 209 -5.85 -9.94 31.70
CA LEU A 209 -5.03 -10.42 32.82
C LEU A 209 -5.05 -9.43 34.00
N PHE A 210 -5.14 -8.14 33.71
CA PHE A 210 -5.22 -7.11 34.73
C PHE A 210 -6.60 -7.09 35.41
N ASP A 211 -7.67 -7.23 34.62
CA ASP A 211 -9.05 -7.37 35.11
C ASP A 211 -9.28 -8.63 35.96
N MET A 212 -8.43 -9.66 35.82
CA MET A 212 -8.47 -10.85 36.68
C MET A 212 -7.98 -10.61 38.12
N HIS A 213 -7.47 -9.40 38.44
CA HIS A 213 -7.00 -9.02 39.78
C HIS A 213 -6.00 -10.03 40.38
N ILE A 214 -5.07 -10.51 39.54
CA ILE A 214 -4.11 -11.55 39.91
C ILE A 214 -3.18 -11.03 41.02
N PRO A 215 -3.02 -11.76 42.15
CA PRO A 215 -2.16 -11.32 43.24
C PRO A 215 -0.72 -11.04 42.77
N GLY A 216 -0.23 -9.84 43.08
CA GLY A 216 1.11 -9.38 42.68
C GLY A 216 1.21 -8.84 41.25
N PHE A 217 0.16 -8.94 40.43
CA PHE A 217 0.13 -8.34 39.09
C PHE A 217 -0.37 -6.89 39.16
N SER A 218 0.54 -5.97 39.44
CA SER A 218 0.22 -4.56 39.61
C SER A 218 0.16 -3.80 38.27
N LEU A 219 -0.34 -2.55 38.33
CA LEU A 219 -0.32 -1.61 37.21
C LEU A 219 1.07 -1.50 36.57
N GLU A 220 2.13 -1.50 37.37
CA GLU A 220 3.51 -1.45 36.88
C GLU A 220 3.85 -2.65 35.99
N LEU A 221 3.44 -3.87 36.36
CA LEU A 221 3.73 -5.05 35.55
C LEU A 221 2.88 -5.08 34.27
N ALA A 222 1.61 -4.65 34.36
CA ALA A 222 0.75 -4.52 33.19
C ALA A 222 1.24 -3.42 32.22
N ALA A 223 1.70 -2.30 32.76
CA ALA A 223 2.32 -1.20 32.01
C ALA A 223 3.63 -1.61 31.35
N ALA A 224 4.49 -2.36 32.06
CA ALA A 224 5.71 -2.93 31.51
C ALA A 224 5.41 -3.90 30.36
N LEU A 225 4.39 -4.75 30.51
CA LEU A 225 3.92 -5.62 29.44
C LEU A 225 3.50 -4.80 28.22
N ALA A 226 2.65 -3.80 28.40
CA ALA A 226 2.20 -2.91 27.32
C ALA A 226 3.36 -2.17 26.60
N MET A 227 4.37 -1.69 27.33
CA MET A 227 5.58 -1.12 26.72
C MET A 227 6.33 -2.14 25.87
N GLY A 228 6.47 -3.37 26.38
CA GLY A 228 7.04 -4.48 25.64
C GLY A 228 6.31 -4.75 24.34
N GLN A 229 4.98 -4.76 24.38
CA GLN A 229 4.14 -4.99 23.20
C GLN A 229 4.40 -3.97 22.10
N ASN A 230 4.62 -2.69 22.44
CA ASN A 230 4.99 -1.67 21.46
C ASN A 230 6.35 -1.92 20.79
N ILE A 231 7.29 -2.60 21.46
CA ILE A 231 8.51 -3.10 20.79
C ILE A 231 8.13 -4.26 19.87
N GLY A 232 7.33 -5.21 20.36
CA GLY A 232 6.98 -6.41 19.62
C GLY A 232 6.22 -6.15 18.32
N THR A 233 5.38 -5.11 18.24
CA THR A 233 4.64 -4.73 17.01
C THR A 233 5.56 -4.41 15.83
N THR A 234 6.80 -4.01 16.10
CA THR A 234 7.77 -3.60 15.06
C THR A 234 8.16 -4.76 14.14
N ILE A 235 7.98 -6.02 14.57
CA ILE A 235 8.31 -7.21 13.75
C ILE A 235 7.57 -7.23 12.41
N THR A 236 6.34 -6.70 12.38
CA THR A 236 5.49 -6.71 11.19
C THR A 236 6.08 -5.87 10.06
N ALA A 237 6.55 -4.67 10.40
CA ALA A 237 7.28 -3.80 9.49
C ALA A 237 8.62 -4.41 9.05
N VAL A 238 9.34 -5.07 9.97
CA VAL A 238 10.59 -5.77 9.65
C VAL A 238 10.34 -6.86 8.61
N MET A 239 9.38 -7.76 8.85
CA MET A 239 9.03 -8.84 7.92
C MET A 239 8.58 -8.30 6.55
N ALA A 240 7.74 -7.26 6.52
CA ALA A 240 7.30 -6.63 5.28
C ALA A 240 8.47 -6.01 4.49
N SER A 241 9.50 -5.53 5.17
CA SER A 241 10.69 -4.94 4.52
C SER A 241 11.72 -5.95 4.02
N LEU A 242 11.63 -7.24 4.41
CA LEU A 242 12.64 -8.24 4.06
C LEU A 242 12.73 -8.46 2.54
N THR A 243 11.59 -8.48 1.85
CA THR A 243 11.49 -8.64 0.39
C THR A 243 11.55 -7.32 -0.37
N ALA A 244 11.70 -6.20 0.33
CA ALA A 244 11.64 -4.85 -0.23
C ALA A 244 13.04 -4.18 -0.30
N GLY A 245 13.10 -3.02 -0.96
CA GLY A 245 14.31 -2.23 -1.17
C GLY A 245 14.85 -1.56 0.11
N VAL A 246 16.01 -0.92 -0.01
CA VAL A 246 16.73 -0.32 1.14
C VAL A 246 15.88 0.72 1.87
N GLN A 247 15.08 1.52 1.15
CA GLN A 247 14.22 2.54 1.77
C GLN A 247 13.14 1.92 2.67
N ALA A 248 12.55 0.80 2.26
CA ALA A 248 11.57 0.05 3.05
C ALA A 248 12.18 -0.46 4.36
N ARG A 249 13.40 -1.02 4.27
CA ARG A 249 14.17 -1.51 5.43
C ARG A 249 14.55 -0.37 6.38
N ARG A 250 14.89 0.81 5.85
CA ARG A 250 15.12 2.02 6.65
C ARG A 250 13.87 2.48 7.39
N ALA A 251 12.70 2.43 6.76
CA ALA A 251 11.43 2.77 7.42
C ALA A 251 11.10 1.78 8.55
N ALA A 252 11.27 0.47 8.31
CA ALA A 252 11.12 -0.56 9.34
C ALA A 252 12.11 -0.36 10.51
N LEU A 253 13.37 -0.05 10.20
CA LEU A 253 14.38 0.25 11.22
C LEU A 253 14.04 1.52 12.01
N ALA A 254 13.50 2.54 11.37
CA ALA A 254 13.05 3.76 12.06
C ALA A 254 11.89 3.48 13.01
N HIS A 255 10.96 2.60 12.62
CA HIS A 255 9.87 2.13 13.48
C HIS A 255 10.40 1.38 14.72
N MET A 256 11.34 0.46 14.51
CA MET A 256 11.99 -0.28 15.60
C MET A 256 12.74 0.67 16.55
N PHE A 257 13.54 1.58 15.99
CA PHE A 257 14.29 2.58 16.76
C PHE A 257 13.35 3.45 17.61
N PHE A 258 12.26 3.96 17.03
CA PHE A 258 11.29 4.80 17.73
C PHE A 258 10.71 4.10 18.97
N ASN A 259 10.23 2.85 18.83
CA ASN A 259 9.62 2.12 19.93
C ASN A 259 10.64 1.70 20.99
N VAL A 260 11.79 1.15 20.58
CA VAL A 260 12.84 0.73 21.53
C VAL A 260 13.38 1.92 22.31
N PHE A 261 13.67 3.04 21.63
CA PHE A 261 14.13 4.25 22.29
C PHE A 261 13.08 4.79 23.28
N GLY A 262 11.81 4.84 22.87
CA GLY A 262 10.72 5.29 23.72
C GLY A 262 10.57 4.46 25.01
N VAL A 263 10.64 3.12 24.89
CA VAL A 263 10.63 2.22 26.05
C VAL A 263 11.83 2.48 26.96
N VAL A 264 13.04 2.59 26.40
CA VAL A 264 14.25 2.86 27.19
C VAL A 264 14.14 4.17 27.97
N VAL A 265 13.63 5.24 27.34
CA VAL A 265 13.47 6.54 28.02
C VAL A 265 12.47 6.46 29.16
N VAL A 266 11.29 5.85 28.94
CA VAL A 266 10.27 5.73 29.99
C VAL A 266 10.72 4.80 31.11
N LEU A 267 11.53 3.77 30.82
CA LEU A 267 12.13 2.93 31.85
C LEU A 267 13.02 3.71 32.83
N LEU A 268 13.70 4.78 32.38
CA LEU A 268 14.54 5.62 33.26
C LEU A 268 13.72 6.41 34.28
N CYS A 269 12.45 6.69 33.99
CA CYS A 269 11.53 7.42 34.86
C CYS A 269 10.25 6.63 35.18
N PHE A 270 10.34 5.29 35.20
CA PHE A 270 9.19 4.40 35.15
C PHE A 270 8.19 4.59 36.30
N TYR A 271 8.65 4.52 37.56
CA TYR A 271 7.76 4.68 38.72
C TYR A 271 7.14 6.09 38.79
N PRO A 272 7.91 7.20 38.63
CA PRO A 272 7.32 8.53 38.52
C PRO A 272 6.29 8.65 37.39
N PHE A 273 6.50 7.97 36.26
CA PHE A 273 5.57 7.97 35.15
C PHE A 273 4.26 7.24 35.52
N CYS A 274 4.34 6.06 36.15
CA CYS A 274 3.16 5.34 36.66
C CYS A 274 2.37 6.18 37.68
N ASP A 275 3.06 6.84 38.63
CA ASP A 275 2.41 7.69 39.63
C ASP A 275 1.76 8.93 39.02
N MET A 276 2.39 9.54 38.00
CA MET A 276 1.78 10.60 37.20
C MET A 276 0.47 10.11 36.57
N ILE A 277 0.44 8.91 35.99
CA ILE A 277 -0.78 8.36 35.38
C ILE A 277 -1.88 8.16 36.43
N ARG A 278 -1.56 7.57 37.59
CA ARG A 278 -2.52 7.45 38.70
C ARG A 278 -3.10 8.80 39.08
N TRP A 279 -2.23 9.81 39.22
CA TRP A 279 -2.64 11.17 39.57
C TRP A 279 -3.54 11.80 38.52
N VAL A 280 -3.20 11.69 37.23
CA VAL A 280 -4.00 12.21 36.11
C VAL A 280 -5.38 11.55 36.07
N VAL A 281 -5.43 10.23 36.18
CA VAL A 281 -6.70 9.48 36.10
C VAL A 281 -7.61 9.79 37.29
N ALA A 282 -7.06 9.88 38.50
CA ALA A 282 -7.81 10.19 39.69
C ALA A 282 -8.30 11.64 39.74
N ASN A 283 -7.42 12.60 39.41
CA ASN A 283 -7.68 14.03 39.68
C ASN A 283 -8.13 14.84 38.45
N ILE A 284 -7.72 14.45 37.24
CA ILE A 284 -8.09 15.17 35.99
C ILE A 284 -9.25 14.48 35.29
N MET A 285 -9.17 13.15 35.12
CA MET A 285 -10.20 12.41 34.40
C MET A 285 -11.39 12.00 35.28
N HIS A 286 -11.26 12.12 36.60
CA HIS A 286 -12.28 11.77 37.59
C HIS A 286 -12.76 10.30 37.51
N TYR A 287 -11.88 9.38 37.10
CA TYR A 287 -12.15 7.93 37.12
C TYR A 287 -11.63 7.22 38.38
N GLY A 288 -11.12 7.97 39.36
CA GLY A 288 -10.68 7.41 40.65
C GLY A 288 -9.57 6.37 40.51
N THR A 289 -9.78 5.19 41.12
CA THR A 289 -8.82 4.08 41.15
C THR A 289 -9.12 3.00 40.10
N ASP A 290 -9.80 3.35 39.02
CA ASP A 290 -10.13 2.39 37.96
C ASP A 290 -8.87 1.91 37.22
N GLU A 291 -8.47 0.68 37.50
CA GLU A 291 -7.20 0.11 37.05
C GLU A 291 -7.14 -0.03 35.52
N LEU A 292 -8.23 -0.44 34.86
CA LEU A 292 -8.26 -0.58 33.40
C LEU A 292 -8.12 0.77 32.68
N ILE A 293 -8.75 1.81 33.24
CA ILE A 293 -8.58 3.19 32.74
C ILE A 293 -7.15 3.67 32.98
N GLN A 294 -6.54 3.35 34.13
CA GLN A 294 -5.13 3.68 34.40
C GLN A 294 -4.19 3.04 33.39
N LEU A 295 -4.40 1.77 33.04
CA LEU A 295 -3.57 1.08 32.05
C LEU A 295 -3.74 1.65 30.64
N SER A 296 -4.97 1.97 30.22
CA SER A 296 -5.25 2.61 28.92
C SER A 296 -4.69 4.03 28.83
N ALA A 297 -4.79 4.79 29.92
CA ALA A 297 -4.19 6.11 30.05
C ALA A 297 -2.66 6.03 30.00
N PHE A 298 -2.05 5.04 30.68
CA PHE A 298 -0.61 4.79 30.60
C PHE A 298 -0.18 4.53 29.15
N HIS A 299 -0.84 3.61 28.44
CA HIS A 299 -0.48 3.28 27.05
C HIS A 299 -0.60 4.49 26.12
N THR A 300 -1.62 5.33 26.33
CA THR A 300 -1.82 6.56 25.57
C THR A 300 -0.73 7.59 25.87
N ALA A 301 -0.49 7.87 27.15
CA ALA A 301 0.52 8.82 27.59
C ALA A 301 1.92 8.40 27.15
N PHE A 302 2.25 7.11 27.22
CA PHE A 302 3.51 6.55 26.74
C PHE A 302 3.75 6.88 25.25
N ASN A 303 2.78 6.57 24.39
CA ASN A 303 2.91 6.80 22.95
C ASN A 303 2.92 8.30 22.58
N ILE A 304 2.10 9.11 23.25
CA ILE A 304 2.09 10.57 23.07
C ILE A 304 3.42 11.16 23.52
N PHE A 305 3.93 10.77 24.68
CA PHE A 305 5.22 11.22 25.21
C PHE A 305 6.36 10.91 24.24
N ASN A 306 6.46 9.66 23.76
CA ASN A 306 7.48 9.26 22.79
C ASN A 306 7.38 10.05 21.49
N THR A 307 6.16 10.27 21.00
CA THR A 307 5.90 11.05 19.79
C THR A 307 6.34 12.51 19.97
N LEU A 308 5.95 13.17 21.06
CA LEU A 308 6.34 14.55 21.35
C LEU A 308 7.85 14.69 21.55
N LEU A 309 8.49 13.70 22.17
CA LEU A 309 9.93 13.67 22.38
C LEU A 309 10.69 13.57 21.04
N LEU A 310 10.25 12.70 20.13
CA LEU A 310 11.00 12.35 18.92
C LEU A 310 10.57 13.08 17.64
N ILE A 311 9.39 13.70 17.60
CA ILE A 311 8.91 14.45 16.41
C ILE A 311 9.89 15.59 16.02
N GLY A 312 10.57 16.17 17.01
CA GLY A 312 11.65 17.14 16.84
C GLY A 312 12.83 16.60 16.02
N PHE A 313 13.09 15.29 16.13
CA PHE A 313 14.31 14.62 15.71
C PHE A 313 14.14 13.72 14.48
N VAL A 314 13.02 13.85 13.74
CA VAL A 314 12.75 13.04 12.54
C VAL A 314 13.91 13.04 11.53
N LYS A 315 14.56 14.19 11.31
CA LYS A 315 15.72 14.30 10.40
C LYS A 315 16.94 13.53 10.92
N GLN A 316 17.12 13.46 12.24
CA GLN A 316 18.21 12.76 12.88
C GLN A 316 17.97 11.25 12.85
N ILE A 317 16.72 10.82 13.06
CA ILE A 317 16.32 9.41 12.90
C ILE A 317 16.58 8.95 11.46
N GLU A 318 16.17 9.73 10.46
CA GLU A 318 16.46 9.47 9.05
C GLU A 318 17.96 9.30 8.79
N LYS A 319 18.79 10.24 9.27
CA LYS A 319 20.25 10.13 9.13
C LYS A 319 20.82 8.89 9.81
N PHE A 320 20.33 8.55 10.99
CA PHE A 320 20.75 7.36 11.72
C PHE A 320 20.44 6.09 10.93
N VAL A 321 19.21 5.92 10.44
CA VAL A 321 18.86 4.70 9.69
C VAL A 321 19.56 4.63 8.34
N CYS A 322 19.83 5.75 7.67
CA CYS A 322 20.65 5.79 6.46
C CYS A 322 22.11 5.45 6.72
N TYR A 323 22.64 5.81 7.89
CA TYR A 323 23.99 5.42 8.31
C TYR A 323 24.08 3.92 8.61
N VAL A 324 23.09 3.35 9.30
CA VAL A 324 23.06 1.92 9.64
C VAL A 324 22.83 1.05 8.39
N LEU A 325 21.99 1.51 7.46
CA LEU A 325 21.70 0.85 6.20
C LEU A 325 22.09 1.76 5.03
N PRO A 326 23.37 1.80 4.62
CA PRO A 326 23.84 2.64 3.51
C PRO A 326 23.26 2.18 2.18
N ASP A 327 23.16 3.11 1.22
CA ASP A 327 22.78 2.77 -0.15
C ASP A 327 23.86 1.85 -0.72
N LYS A 328 23.48 0.65 -1.16
CA LYS A 328 24.31 -0.04 -2.14
C LYS A 328 24.18 0.76 -3.43
N LYS A 329 25.28 0.96 -4.16
CA LYS A 329 25.22 1.46 -5.54
C LYS A 329 24.38 0.46 -6.35
N GLU A 330 23.07 0.65 -6.39
CA GLU A 330 22.19 -0.14 -7.23
C GLU A 330 22.38 0.36 -8.66
N GLU A 331 22.89 -0.52 -9.52
CA GLU A 331 22.49 -0.53 -10.92
C GLU A 331 20.98 -0.43 -10.92
N THR A 332 20.44 0.70 -11.42
CA THR A 332 19.01 0.88 -11.66
C THR A 332 18.48 -0.41 -12.23
N LYS A 333 17.60 -1.11 -11.48
CA LYS A 333 16.93 -2.31 -11.98
C LYS A 333 16.16 -1.88 -13.24
N GLU A 334 16.78 -2.04 -14.39
CA GLU A 334 16.15 -1.82 -15.69
C GLU A 334 15.12 -2.92 -16.00
N HIS A 335 15.08 -3.97 -15.17
CA HIS A 335 14.47 -5.27 -15.46
C HIS A 335 13.29 -5.66 -14.55
N GLY A 336 12.47 -4.71 -14.10
CA GLY A 336 11.23 -5.05 -13.37
C GLY A 336 10.39 -3.85 -12.98
N LEU A 337 9.19 -4.13 -12.45
CA LEU A 337 8.26 -3.15 -11.88
C LEU A 337 8.96 -2.29 -10.81
N ARG A 338 8.75 -0.97 -10.88
CA ARG A 338 9.41 0.05 -10.02
C ARG A 338 8.68 0.27 -8.69
N TYR A 339 7.37 0.21 -8.71
CA TYR A 339 6.38 0.55 -7.68
C TYR A 339 5.66 -0.68 -7.10
N ILE A 340 5.39 -1.72 -7.90
CA ILE A 340 4.83 -2.98 -7.43
C ILE A 340 5.97 -3.85 -6.86
N SER A 341 5.91 -4.10 -5.57
CA SER A 341 6.83 -5.02 -4.88
C SER A 341 6.09 -6.26 -4.38
N GLY A 342 6.73 -7.43 -4.45
CA GLY A 342 6.17 -8.74 -4.05
C GLY A 342 5.92 -8.94 -2.55
N GLY A 343 5.47 -7.91 -1.83
CA GLY A 343 5.04 -7.97 -0.43
C GLY A 343 3.52 -8.17 -0.28
N LEU A 344 3.06 -8.33 0.96
CA LEU A 344 1.64 -8.42 1.30
C LEU A 344 0.88 -7.19 0.78
N LEU A 345 -0.23 -7.43 0.07
CA LEU A 345 -1.19 -6.39 -0.32
C LEU A 345 -1.72 -5.71 0.94
N SER A 346 -1.35 -4.43 1.18
CA SER A 346 -1.76 -3.74 2.41
C SER A 346 -3.22 -3.32 2.39
N THR A 347 -3.69 -2.71 1.29
CA THR A 347 -5.11 -2.36 1.03
C THR A 347 -5.38 -2.35 -0.47
N SER A 348 -6.63 -2.58 -0.86
CA SER A 348 -7.05 -2.59 -2.25
C SER A 348 -6.81 -1.26 -2.97
N GLU A 349 -7.19 -0.14 -2.33
CA GLU A 349 -7.05 1.21 -2.88
C GLU A 349 -5.58 1.58 -3.12
N LEU A 350 -4.68 1.19 -2.20
CA LEU A 350 -3.25 1.37 -2.43
C LEU A 350 -2.79 0.54 -3.62
N SER A 351 -3.20 -0.72 -3.66
CA SER A 351 -2.68 -1.64 -4.66
C SER A 351 -3.05 -1.15 -6.06
N ILE A 352 -4.28 -0.67 -6.22
CA ILE A 352 -4.75 0.02 -7.42
C ILE A 352 -3.86 1.22 -7.76
N TYR A 353 -3.53 2.06 -6.78
CA TYR A 353 -2.64 3.21 -7.00
C TYR A 353 -1.21 2.81 -7.39
N GLN A 354 -0.67 1.71 -6.85
CA GLN A 354 0.65 1.19 -7.26
C GLN A 354 0.63 0.73 -8.71
N ALA A 355 -0.42 0.01 -9.13
CA ALA A 355 -0.58 -0.41 -10.52
C ALA A 355 -0.69 0.78 -11.47
N ARG A 356 -1.48 1.81 -11.12
CA ARG A 356 -1.58 3.08 -11.86
C ARG A 356 -0.21 3.72 -12.11
N LYS A 357 0.68 3.73 -11.11
CA LYS A 357 2.04 4.27 -11.27
C LYS A 357 2.90 3.44 -12.21
N GLU A 358 2.75 2.13 -12.21
CA GLU A 358 3.44 1.26 -13.18
C GLU A 358 2.93 1.44 -14.60
N ILE A 359 1.63 1.65 -14.79
CA ILE A 359 1.04 2.00 -16.09
C ILE A 359 1.69 3.29 -16.62
N GLY A 360 1.90 4.28 -15.75
CA GLY A 360 2.68 5.49 -16.09
C GLY A 360 4.13 5.21 -16.49
N VAL A 361 4.80 4.23 -15.86
CA VAL A 361 6.14 3.79 -16.28
C VAL A 361 6.09 3.08 -17.62
N MET A 362 5.09 2.24 -17.87
CA MET A 362 4.91 1.55 -19.13
C MET A 362 4.70 2.56 -20.27
N ALA A 363 3.83 3.57 -20.06
CA ALA A 363 3.64 4.68 -20.98
C ALA A 363 4.94 5.47 -21.26
N GLU A 364 5.75 5.74 -20.23
CA GLU A 364 7.09 6.34 -20.38
C GLU A 364 7.97 5.51 -21.33
N ARG A 365 7.99 4.18 -21.13
CA ARG A 365 8.79 3.25 -21.95
C ARG A 365 8.31 3.22 -23.40
N CYS A 366 6.99 3.17 -23.64
CA CYS A 366 6.42 3.24 -24.98
C CYS A 366 6.80 4.54 -25.70
N HIS A 367 6.73 5.68 -25.01
CA HIS A 367 7.20 6.96 -25.55
C HIS A 367 8.70 6.95 -25.87
N MET A 368 9.54 6.39 -25.00
CA MET A 368 10.99 6.24 -25.27
C MET A 368 11.30 5.37 -26.50
N MET A 369 10.50 4.32 -26.76
CA MET A 369 10.71 3.43 -27.91
C MET A 369 10.59 4.15 -29.24
N LEU A 370 9.69 5.15 -29.37
CA LEU A 370 9.59 5.93 -30.61
C LEU A 370 10.89 6.68 -30.94
N GLY A 371 11.59 7.19 -29.92
CA GLY A 371 12.92 7.78 -30.09
C GLY A 371 13.94 6.78 -30.64
N MET A 372 13.87 5.52 -30.21
CA MET A 372 14.72 4.44 -30.73
C MET A 372 14.35 4.09 -32.18
N VAL A 373 13.06 4.06 -32.50
CA VAL A 373 12.57 3.86 -33.88
C VAL A 373 13.08 4.98 -34.79
N ARG A 374 13.01 6.24 -34.34
CA ARG A 374 13.54 7.39 -35.08
C ARG A 374 15.05 7.26 -35.32
N ASN A 375 15.82 6.92 -34.29
CA ASN A 375 17.27 6.70 -34.43
C ASN A 375 17.60 5.54 -35.37
N ALA A 376 16.84 4.43 -35.30
CA ALA A 376 17.00 3.29 -36.19
C ALA A 376 16.68 3.67 -37.64
N PHE A 377 15.68 4.52 -37.85
CA PHE A 377 15.27 4.97 -39.18
C PHE A 377 16.31 5.90 -39.83
N THR A 378 16.94 6.78 -39.05
CA THR A 378 17.97 7.73 -39.52
C THR A 378 19.39 7.20 -39.42
N ALA A 379 19.59 5.92 -39.12
CA ALA A 379 20.91 5.34 -38.90
C ALA A 379 21.79 5.40 -40.17
N GLU A 380 23.00 5.95 -40.05
CA GLU A 380 23.93 6.12 -41.17
C GLU A 380 24.55 4.80 -41.64
N ASN A 381 24.58 3.78 -40.79
CA ASN A 381 25.18 2.47 -41.07
C ASN A 381 24.45 1.33 -40.36
N GLU A 382 24.68 0.11 -40.86
CA GLU A 382 24.08 -1.14 -40.34
C GLU A 382 24.38 -1.36 -38.85
N GLU A 383 25.58 -1.01 -38.38
CA GLU A 383 25.98 -1.22 -36.98
C GLU A 383 25.12 -0.38 -36.02
N THR A 384 24.92 0.90 -36.36
CA THR A 384 24.08 1.83 -35.60
C THR A 384 22.61 1.39 -35.63
N PHE A 385 22.13 0.95 -36.80
CA PHE A 385 20.78 0.39 -36.94
C PHE A 385 20.60 -0.84 -36.05
N GLN A 386 21.51 -1.81 -36.11
CA GLN A 386 21.42 -3.05 -35.33
C GLN A 386 21.46 -2.78 -33.83
N LYS A 387 22.22 -1.76 -33.39
CA LYS A 387 22.23 -1.33 -31.99
C LYS A 387 20.86 -0.82 -31.55
N GLU A 388 20.25 0.09 -32.31
CA GLU A 388 18.92 0.63 -31.97
C GLU A 388 17.82 -0.44 -32.11
N PHE A 389 17.88 -1.30 -33.14
CA PHE A 389 16.94 -2.41 -33.30
C PHE A 389 16.97 -3.39 -32.13
N LYS A 390 18.16 -3.72 -31.61
CA LYS A 390 18.29 -4.53 -30.38
C LYS A 390 17.68 -3.84 -29.16
N ARG A 391 17.77 -2.52 -29.05
CA ARG A 391 17.14 -1.75 -27.96
C ARG A 391 15.61 -1.77 -28.09
N ILE A 392 15.07 -1.60 -29.29
CA ILE A 392 13.63 -1.72 -29.57
C ILE A 392 13.12 -3.10 -29.15
N GLN A 393 13.78 -4.17 -29.62
CA GLN A 393 13.42 -5.55 -29.25
C GLN A 393 13.53 -5.80 -27.74
N HIS A 394 14.53 -5.21 -27.08
CA HIS A 394 14.66 -5.35 -25.63
C HIS A 394 13.53 -4.65 -24.88
N TYR A 395 13.10 -3.47 -25.33
CA TYR A 395 12.03 -2.71 -24.69
C TYR A 395 10.64 -3.29 -24.93
N GLU A 396 10.39 -3.90 -26.10
CA GLU A 396 9.16 -4.67 -26.34
C GLU A 396 9.07 -5.84 -25.35
N GLN A 397 10.14 -6.62 -25.19
CA GLN A 397 10.15 -7.69 -24.17
C GLN A 397 9.94 -7.16 -22.74
N ILE A 398 10.38 -5.93 -22.44
CA ILE A 398 10.10 -5.28 -21.15
C ILE A 398 8.60 -4.95 -21.04
N THR A 399 7.96 -4.40 -22.08
CA THR A 399 6.53 -4.08 -22.07
C THR A 399 5.68 -5.33 -21.90
N ASP A 400 5.99 -6.45 -22.56
CA ASP A 400 5.29 -7.74 -22.36
C ASP A 400 5.38 -8.22 -20.91
N ASN A 401 6.58 -8.17 -20.33
CA ASN A 401 6.78 -8.61 -18.95
C ASN A 401 6.03 -7.69 -17.98
N MET A 402 6.03 -6.37 -18.23
CA MET A 402 5.25 -5.42 -17.44
C MET A 402 3.75 -5.70 -17.55
N GLU A 403 3.24 -6.02 -18.74
CA GLU A 403 1.84 -6.35 -18.96
C GLU A 403 1.40 -7.52 -18.08
N ILE A 404 2.14 -8.63 -18.16
CA ILE A 404 1.88 -9.84 -17.38
C ILE A 404 1.98 -9.56 -15.88
N GLU A 405 3.05 -8.90 -15.42
CA GLU A 405 3.26 -8.65 -13.99
C GLU A 405 2.20 -7.70 -13.40
N ILE A 406 1.81 -6.65 -14.13
CA ILE A 406 0.73 -5.73 -13.70
C ILE A 406 -0.62 -6.44 -13.72
N ALA A 407 -0.93 -7.20 -14.76
CA ALA A 407 -2.20 -7.93 -14.87
C ALA A 407 -2.35 -8.99 -13.76
N GLU A 408 -1.29 -9.76 -13.47
CA GLU A 408 -1.29 -10.72 -12.36
C GLU A 408 -1.47 -10.04 -11.01
N TYR A 409 -0.83 -8.88 -10.83
CA TYR A 409 -0.96 -8.09 -9.61
C TYR A 409 -2.41 -7.58 -9.45
N LEU A 410 -2.99 -6.97 -10.47
CA LEU A 410 -4.37 -6.50 -10.48
C LEU A 410 -5.38 -7.63 -10.27
N ARG A 411 -5.11 -8.82 -10.81
CA ARG A 411 -5.91 -10.03 -10.54
C ARG A 411 -5.86 -10.44 -9.07
N LYS A 412 -4.69 -10.42 -8.43
CA LYS A 412 -4.58 -10.69 -6.97
C LYS A 412 -5.30 -9.62 -6.13
N VAL A 413 -5.27 -8.37 -6.56
CA VAL A 413 -6.04 -7.29 -5.91
C VAL A 413 -7.54 -7.51 -6.07
N SER A 414 -8.00 -8.02 -7.22
CA SER A 414 -9.41 -8.27 -7.49
C SER A 414 -10.03 -9.43 -6.70
N GLU A 415 -9.21 -10.36 -6.21
CA GLU A 415 -9.63 -11.40 -5.26
C GLU A 415 -10.00 -10.83 -3.88
N GLY A 416 -9.57 -9.59 -3.57
CA GLY A 416 -9.89 -8.90 -2.33
C GLY A 416 -11.33 -8.37 -2.23
N ARG A 417 -11.69 -7.86 -1.04
CA ARG A 417 -12.99 -7.18 -0.84
C ARG A 417 -12.92 -5.75 -1.37
N LEU A 418 -13.32 -5.57 -2.63
CA LEU A 418 -13.28 -4.27 -3.32
C LEU A 418 -14.61 -3.50 -3.23
N SER A 419 -14.50 -2.17 -3.18
CA SER A 419 -15.60 -1.27 -3.50
C SER A 419 -16.00 -1.42 -4.98
N ALA A 420 -17.23 -1.05 -5.34
CA ALA A 420 -17.65 -1.04 -6.75
C ALA A 420 -16.76 -0.14 -7.61
N TYR A 421 -16.35 1.00 -7.05
CA TYR A 421 -15.39 1.92 -7.66
C TYR A 421 -14.05 1.24 -7.96
N SER A 422 -13.44 0.58 -6.96
CA SER A 422 -12.19 -0.16 -7.09
C SER A 422 -12.24 -1.22 -8.20
N LYS A 423 -13.37 -1.95 -8.34
CA LYS A 423 -13.53 -3.00 -9.35
C LYS A 423 -13.52 -2.43 -10.78
N ASN A 424 -14.22 -1.31 -10.99
CA ASN A 424 -14.23 -0.65 -12.28
C ASN A 424 -12.83 -0.15 -12.66
N HIS A 425 -12.12 0.42 -11.68
CA HIS A 425 -10.74 0.89 -11.89
C HIS A 425 -9.79 -0.23 -12.30
N ILE A 426 -9.89 -1.41 -11.69
CA ILE A 426 -9.09 -2.58 -12.08
C ILE A 426 -9.38 -3.00 -13.52
N ALA A 427 -10.65 -3.06 -13.93
CA ALA A 427 -11.01 -3.44 -15.28
C ALA A 427 -10.49 -2.44 -16.34
N GLN A 428 -10.46 -1.15 -16.00
CA GLN A 428 -9.92 -0.09 -16.85
C GLN A 428 -8.40 -0.20 -16.98
N MET A 429 -7.68 -0.32 -15.85
CA MET A 429 -6.23 -0.50 -15.84
C MET A 429 -5.78 -1.73 -16.62
N LEU A 430 -6.53 -2.85 -16.57
CA LEU A 430 -6.24 -4.02 -17.39
C LEU A 430 -6.34 -3.72 -18.89
N ARG A 431 -7.30 -2.88 -19.31
CA ARG A 431 -7.40 -2.44 -20.70
C ARG A 431 -6.27 -1.47 -21.07
N GLU A 432 -5.92 -0.53 -20.20
CA GLU A 432 -4.80 0.40 -20.44
C GLU A 432 -3.48 -0.35 -20.66
N VAL A 433 -3.23 -1.38 -19.85
CA VAL A 433 -2.02 -2.20 -19.94
C VAL A 433 -1.94 -2.98 -21.26
N ASP A 434 -3.05 -3.61 -21.68
CA ASP A 434 -3.18 -4.33 -22.96
C ASP A 434 -2.92 -3.40 -24.17
N GLU A 435 -3.53 -2.21 -24.17
CA GLU A 435 -3.34 -1.24 -25.26
C GLU A 435 -1.92 -0.62 -25.26
N LEU A 436 -1.28 -0.47 -24.09
CA LEU A 436 0.12 -0.04 -23.99
C LEU A 436 1.10 -1.11 -24.51
N GLU A 437 0.81 -2.39 -24.28
CA GLU A 437 1.56 -3.51 -24.85
C GLU A 437 1.48 -3.47 -26.38
N SER A 438 0.26 -3.28 -26.92
CA SER A 438 0.04 -3.16 -28.37
C SER A 438 0.81 -2.00 -29.02
N ILE A 439 1.05 -0.92 -28.28
CA ILE A 439 1.96 0.17 -28.70
C ILE A 439 3.41 -0.33 -28.74
N GLY A 440 3.89 -1.04 -27.72
CA GLY A 440 5.23 -1.65 -27.69
C GLY A 440 5.46 -2.60 -28.87
N ASP A 441 4.48 -3.44 -29.15
CA ASP A 441 4.42 -4.37 -30.28
C ASP A 441 4.53 -3.64 -31.63
N SER A 442 3.76 -2.56 -31.79
CA SER A 442 3.79 -1.71 -32.99
C SER A 442 5.17 -1.05 -33.18
N MET A 443 5.84 -0.63 -32.10
CA MET A 443 7.21 -0.09 -32.17
C MET A 443 8.21 -1.15 -32.64
N TYR A 444 8.08 -2.40 -32.17
CA TYR A 444 8.90 -3.50 -32.67
C TYR A 444 8.61 -3.81 -34.14
N HIS A 445 7.34 -3.74 -34.57
CA HIS A 445 6.93 -3.89 -35.96
C HIS A 445 7.53 -2.80 -36.86
N LEU A 446 7.57 -1.54 -36.42
CA LEU A 446 8.28 -0.45 -37.10
C LEU A 446 9.77 -0.76 -37.24
N GLY A 447 10.43 -1.19 -36.15
CA GLY A 447 11.83 -1.63 -36.18
C GLY A 447 12.07 -2.77 -37.19
N ARG A 448 11.17 -3.76 -37.25
CA ARG A 448 11.24 -4.87 -38.21
C ARG A 448 11.04 -4.38 -39.64
N ALA A 449 10.16 -3.42 -39.86
CA ALA A 449 9.96 -2.81 -41.16
C ALA A 449 11.28 -2.15 -41.61
N ILE A 450 11.91 -1.33 -40.75
CA ILE A 450 13.22 -0.70 -41.04
C ILE A 450 14.29 -1.75 -41.35
N ARG A 451 14.33 -2.87 -40.62
CA ARG A 451 15.26 -3.98 -40.89
C ARG A 451 15.11 -4.56 -42.30
N ARG A 452 13.89 -4.62 -42.84
CA ARG A 452 13.66 -5.14 -44.20
C ARG A 452 14.32 -4.24 -45.26
N LYS A 453 14.38 -2.92 -45.05
CA LYS A 453 15.09 -1.97 -45.93
C LYS A 453 16.57 -2.36 -46.12
N TYR A 454 17.26 -2.63 -45.02
CA TYR A 454 18.67 -3.04 -45.03
C TYR A 454 18.90 -4.42 -45.68
N LYS A 455 17.91 -5.33 -45.55
CA LYS A 455 18.03 -6.70 -46.07
C LYS A 455 17.77 -6.83 -47.58
N TYR A 456 16.90 -6.00 -48.17
CA TYR A 456 16.30 -6.34 -49.47
C TYR A 456 16.62 -5.45 -50.68
N ASN A 457 17.38 -4.35 -50.56
CA ASN A 457 18.02 -3.70 -51.74
C ASN A 457 18.76 -2.39 -51.44
N ASN A 458 18.75 -1.88 -50.21
CA ASN A 458 19.26 -0.54 -49.91
C ASN A 458 18.59 0.58 -50.74
N GLU A 459 17.42 0.30 -51.34
CA GLU A 459 16.58 1.30 -51.99
C GLU A 459 16.10 2.29 -50.92
N ASN A 460 16.47 3.56 -51.09
CA ASN A 460 16.06 4.62 -50.18
C ASN A 460 14.69 5.15 -50.58
N PHE A 461 13.92 5.57 -49.56
CA PHE A 461 12.72 6.36 -49.80
C PHE A 461 13.03 7.60 -50.62
N THR A 462 12.08 7.98 -51.47
CA THR A 462 12.14 9.27 -52.15
C THR A 462 12.09 10.41 -51.13
N GLU A 463 12.54 11.61 -51.51
CA GLU A 463 12.47 12.78 -50.63
C GLU A 463 11.05 13.04 -50.10
N SER A 464 10.04 12.84 -50.95
CA SER A 464 8.62 12.95 -50.58
C SER A 464 8.20 11.89 -49.55
N GLN A 465 8.56 10.62 -49.76
CA GLN A 465 8.28 9.55 -48.80
C GLN A 465 9.01 9.78 -47.46
N MET A 466 10.25 10.27 -47.50
CA MET A 466 11.03 10.59 -46.31
C MET A 466 10.37 11.73 -45.50
N ALA A 467 9.89 12.77 -46.18
CA ALA A 467 9.17 13.87 -45.55
C ALA A 467 7.88 13.38 -44.88
N ASN A 468 7.09 12.56 -45.58
CA ASN A 468 5.85 11.99 -45.05
C ASN A 468 6.10 11.07 -43.84
N VAL A 469 7.12 10.21 -43.88
CA VAL A 469 7.48 9.36 -42.73
C VAL A 469 7.92 10.21 -41.55
N THR A 470 8.70 11.26 -41.77
CA THR A 470 9.13 12.17 -40.71
C THR A 470 7.94 12.86 -40.06
N GLN A 471 7.02 13.40 -40.87
CA GLN A 471 5.78 14.01 -40.41
C GLN A 471 4.90 13.00 -39.66
N MET A 472 4.87 11.76 -40.12
CA MET A 472 4.12 10.69 -39.47
C MET A 472 4.68 10.40 -38.07
N LEU A 473 6.01 10.25 -37.95
CA LEU A 473 6.69 10.06 -36.67
C LEU A 473 6.48 11.25 -35.72
N ASP A 474 6.43 12.49 -36.23
CA ASP A 474 6.17 13.67 -35.40
C ASP A 474 4.74 13.68 -34.85
N LEU A 475 3.74 13.33 -35.67
CA LEU A 475 2.35 13.21 -35.21
C LEU A 475 2.20 12.08 -34.17
N THR A 476 2.83 10.91 -34.42
CA THR A 476 2.84 9.80 -33.46
C THR A 476 3.54 10.20 -32.16
N ASN A 477 4.62 10.97 -32.21
CA ASN A 477 5.28 11.50 -31.01
C ASN A 477 4.35 12.41 -30.21
N MET A 478 3.65 13.33 -30.88
CA MET A 478 2.67 14.20 -30.22
C MET A 478 1.53 13.41 -29.57
N ALA A 479 1.06 12.33 -30.20
CA ALA A 479 0.04 11.45 -29.64
C ALA A 479 0.53 10.75 -28.35
N LEU A 480 1.72 10.14 -28.39
CA LEU A 480 2.31 9.46 -27.23
C LEU A 480 2.67 10.42 -26.11
N GLU A 481 3.16 11.61 -26.42
CA GLU A 481 3.46 12.65 -25.44
C GLU A 481 2.19 13.12 -24.72
N GLU A 482 1.09 13.34 -25.45
CA GLU A 482 -0.20 13.68 -24.85
C GLU A 482 -0.73 12.56 -23.97
N MET A 483 -0.66 11.31 -24.43
CA MET A 483 -1.03 10.13 -23.64
C MET A 483 -0.23 10.06 -22.33
N TYR A 484 1.09 10.18 -22.41
CA TYR A 484 1.98 10.16 -21.26
C TYR A 484 1.63 11.26 -20.25
N ASN A 485 1.40 12.48 -20.72
CA ASN A 485 1.05 13.62 -19.87
C ASN A 485 -0.29 13.42 -19.14
N ILE A 486 -1.28 12.81 -19.81
CA ILE A 486 -2.58 12.52 -19.20
C ILE A 486 -2.45 11.40 -18.15
N ILE A 487 -1.81 10.28 -18.48
CA ILE A 487 -1.65 9.13 -17.58
C ILE A 487 -0.85 9.51 -16.33
N THR A 488 0.20 10.32 -16.49
CA THR A 488 1.08 10.73 -15.38
C THR A 488 0.64 12.01 -14.67
N GLY A 489 -0.41 12.66 -15.17
CA GLY A 489 -0.96 13.89 -14.64
C GLY A 489 -1.64 13.74 -13.26
N PRO A 490 -2.13 14.85 -12.67
CA PRO A 490 -2.84 14.82 -11.40
C PRO A 490 -4.17 14.06 -11.52
N GLU A 491 -4.46 13.19 -10.55
CA GLU A 491 -5.75 12.50 -10.44
C GLU A 491 -6.90 13.51 -10.26
N HIS A 492 -8.08 13.20 -10.82
CA HIS A 492 -9.33 13.97 -10.72
C HIS A 492 -9.36 15.30 -11.49
N VAL A 493 -8.48 15.46 -12.48
CA VAL A 493 -8.58 16.56 -13.45
C VAL A 493 -9.35 16.05 -14.66
N ARG A 494 -10.48 16.70 -14.94
CA ARG A 494 -11.33 16.37 -16.10
C ARG A 494 -10.48 16.19 -17.35
N ILE A 495 -10.42 14.97 -17.86
CA ILE A 495 -9.63 14.67 -19.06
C ILE A 495 -10.37 15.21 -20.28
N ASP A 496 -9.72 16.12 -21.01
CA ASP A 496 -10.18 16.62 -22.30
C ASP A 496 -9.47 15.89 -23.44
N MET A 497 -10.18 14.99 -24.10
CA MET A 497 -9.66 14.23 -25.24
C MET A 497 -9.69 15.00 -26.58
N SER A 498 -10.18 16.24 -26.62
CA SER A 498 -10.34 16.97 -27.89
C SER A 498 -9.02 17.10 -28.65
N ARG A 499 -7.91 17.33 -27.92
CA ARG A 499 -6.58 17.44 -28.51
C ARG A 499 -6.09 16.08 -29.05
N SER A 500 -6.22 15.01 -28.27
CA SER A 500 -5.80 13.67 -28.69
C SER A 500 -6.56 13.19 -29.92
N ARG A 501 -7.88 13.40 -29.97
CA ARG A 501 -8.72 13.08 -31.14
C ARG A 501 -8.31 13.88 -32.37
N HIS A 502 -8.01 15.17 -32.20
CA HIS A 502 -7.54 15.99 -33.31
C HIS A 502 -6.17 15.55 -33.85
N ILE A 503 -5.30 15.01 -32.99
CA ILE A 503 -4.01 14.43 -33.43
C ILE A 503 -4.27 13.13 -34.21
N GLU A 504 -5.13 12.24 -33.70
CA GLU A 504 -5.53 11.00 -34.39
C GLU A 504 -6.14 11.28 -35.78
N GLU A 505 -7.01 12.27 -35.90
CA GLU A 505 -7.61 12.64 -37.19
C GLU A 505 -6.55 13.08 -38.20
N LYS A 506 -5.51 13.78 -37.74
CA LYS A 506 -4.36 14.17 -38.58
C LYS A 506 -3.52 12.97 -38.99
N ILE A 507 -3.28 12.04 -38.08
CA ILE A 507 -2.58 10.77 -38.36
C ILE A 507 -3.35 10.00 -39.45
N ASN A 508 -4.66 9.84 -39.28
CA ASN A 508 -5.54 9.14 -40.22
C ASN A 508 -5.60 9.81 -41.60
N THR A 509 -5.72 11.14 -41.62
CA THR A 509 -5.72 11.92 -42.86
C THR A 509 -4.40 11.75 -43.61
N LEU A 510 -3.26 11.95 -42.94
CA LEU A 510 -1.94 11.81 -43.55
C LEU A 510 -1.70 10.37 -44.03
N ARG A 511 -2.13 9.35 -43.28
CA ARG A 511 -2.04 7.95 -43.69
C ARG A 511 -2.80 7.69 -44.99
N ASN A 512 -4.01 8.24 -45.14
CA ASN A 512 -4.81 8.07 -46.35
C ASN A 512 -4.19 8.80 -47.55
N GLU A 513 -3.68 10.02 -47.36
CA GLU A 513 -2.94 10.77 -48.39
C GLU A 513 -1.69 10.00 -48.85
N CYS A 514 -0.90 9.49 -47.89
CA CYS A 514 0.29 8.70 -48.15
C CYS A 514 -0.02 7.41 -48.93
N ARG A 515 -1.10 6.71 -48.58
CA ARG A 515 -1.52 5.49 -49.28
C ARG A 515 -1.96 5.76 -50.71
N THR A 516 -2.75 6.81 -50.94
CA THR A 516 -3.19 7.22 -52.29
C THR A 516 -1.99 7.59 -53.16
N ALA A 517 -1.11 8.47 -52.66
CA ALA A 517 0.09 8.88 -53.38
C ALA A 517 1.01 7.69 -53.68
N ASN A 518 1.15 6.75 -52.73
CA ASN A 518 1.95 5.56 -52.92
C ASN A 518 1.39 4.63 -54.01
N PHE A 519 0.06 4.47 -54.07
CA PHE A 519 -0.58 3.67 -55.11
C PHE A 519 -0.37 4.25 -56.52
N GLU A 520 -0.52 5.57 -56.67
CA GLU A 520 -0.28 6.28 -57.94
C GLU A 520 1.19 6.19 -58.38
N ALA A 521 2.12 6.34 -57.44
CA ALA A 521 3.56 6.29 -57.71
C ALA A 521 4.03 4.89 -58.14
N VAL A 522 3.44 3.81 -57.60
CA VAL A 522 3.71 2.44 -58.06
C VAL A 522 3.15 2.19 -59.45
N ASN A 523 1.91 2.59 -59.72
CA ASN A 523 1.28 2.40 -61.03
C ASN A 523 2.00 3.17 -62.15
N SER A 524 2.63 4.29 -61.81
CA SER A 524 3.47 5.07 -62.72
C SER A 524 4.92 4.58 -62.83
N GLY A 525 5.31 3.56 -62.06
CA GLY A 525 6.65 2.98 -62.09
C GLY A 525 7.73 3.88 -61.45
N THR A 526 7.34 4.79 -60.56
CA THR A 526 8.26 5.75 -59.92
C THR A 526 9.28 5.07 -58.99
N TYR A 527 8.90 3.94 -58.38
CA TYR A 527 9.77 3.10 -57.56
C TYR A 527 9.25 1.66 -57.47
N SER A 528 10.03 0.76 -56.85
CA SER A 528 9.71 -0.66 -56.80
C SER A 528 8.48 -0.97 -55.93
N TYR A 529 7.75 -2.03 -56.29
CA TYR A 529 6.64 -2.55 -55.48
C TYR A 529 7.09 -2.93 -54.06
N HIS A 530 8.34 -3.39 -53.90
CA HIS A 530 8.90 -3.71 -52.59
C HIS A 530 9.09 -2.48 -51.70
N LEU A 531 9.53 -1.34 -52.25
CA LEU A 531 9.62 -0.09 -51.50
C LEU A 531 8.23 0.41 -51.08
N SER A 532 7.23 0.23 -51.96
CA SER A 532 5.84 0.59 -51.69
C SER A 532 5.21 -0.18 -50.54
N THR A 533 5.42 -1.50 -50.47
CA THR A 533 4.88 -2.31 -49.37
C THR A 533 5.52 -1.93 -48.05
N PHE A 534 6.83 -1.70 -48.02
CA PHE A 534 7.52 -1.24 -46.82
C PHE A 534 7.00 0.13 -46.34
N TYR A 535 6.84 1.08 -47.25
CA TYR A 535 6.27 2.39 -46.94
C TYR A 535 4.87 2.29 -46.35
N ASN A 536 3.99 1.48 -46.96
CA ASN A 536 2.64 1.26 -46.45
C ASN A 536 2.64 0.57 -45.08
N ASP A 537 3.45 -0.46 -44.87
CA ASP A 537 3.59 -1.12 -43.56
C ASP A 537 3.97 -0.08 -42.49
N PHE A 538 4.99 0.74 -42.77
CA PHE A 538 5.48 1.75 -41.82
C PHE A 538 4.40 2.78 -41.43
N ILE A 539 3.73 3.37 -42.43
CA ILE A 539 2.69 4.37 -42.18
C ILE A 539 1.48 3.74 -41.47
N SER A 540 1.14 2.49 -41.77
CA SER A 540 0.03 1.78 -41.13
C SER A 540 0.33 1.48 -39.65
N GLU A 541 1.55 1.08 -39.32
CA GLU A 541 1.93 0.87 -37.90
C GLU A 541 1.94 2.19 -37.12
N CYS A 542 2.33 3.32 -37.72
CA CYS A 542 2.23 4.63 -37.07
C CYS A 542 0.78 5.05 -36.78
N GLU A 543 -0.14 4.68 -37.66
CA GLU A 543 -1.57 4.95 -37.47
C GLU A 543 -2.20 4.07 -36.40
N LYS A 544 -1.89 2.76 -36.37
CA LYS A 544 -2.28 1.89 -35.26
C LYS A 544 -1.82 2.41 -33.90
N ILE A 545 -0.60 2.95 -33.79
CA ILE A 545 -0.14 3.57 -32.54
C ILE A 545 -1.05 4.75 -32.14
N GLY A 546 -1.53 5.53 -33.12
CA GLY A 546 -2.50 6.59 -32.88
C GLY A 546 -3.83 6.06 -32.33
N ASP A 547 -4.34 4.97 -32.90
CA ASP A 547 -5.57 4.31 -32.43
C ASP A 547 -5.41 3.76 -31.01
N TYR A 548 -4.31 3.05 -30.74
CA TYR A 548 -4.01 2.52 -29.41
C TYR A 548 -3.87 3.63 -28.36
N VAL A 549 -3.27 4.76 -28.71
CA VAL A 549 -3.23 5.96 -27.84
C VAL A 549 -4.64 6.42 -27.47
N ILE A 550 -5.58 6.44 -28.42
CA ILE A 550 -6.98 6.80 -28.13
C ILE A 550 -7.61 5.76 -27.21
N ASN A 551 -7.42 4.46 -27.46
CA ASN A 551 -7.99 3.40 -26.63
C ASN A 551 -7.53 3.47 -25.17
N VAL A 552 -6.23 3.75 -24.93
CA VAL A 552 -5.68 3.98 -23.60
C VAL A 552 -6.39 5.15 -22.92
N LEU A 553 -6.54 6.28 -23.62
CA LEU A 553 -7.19 7.47 -23.08
C LEU A 553 -8.69 7.30 -22.84
N GLU A 554 -9.40 6.53 -23.67
CA GLU A 554 -10.81 6.22 -23.46
C GLU A 554 -11.03 5.29 -22.25
N ALA A 555 -10.10 4.36 -22.00
CA ALA A 555 -10.11 3.55 -20.78
C ALA A 555 -10.01 4.43 -19.51
N GLU A 556 -9.14 5.43 -19.56
CA GLU A 556 -8.90 6.39 -18.47
C GLU A 556 -10.09 7.36 -18.23
N VAL A 557 -10.71 7.92 -19.29
CA VAL A 557 -11.81 8.90 -19.14
C VAL A 557 -13.07 8.30 -18.52
N ASN A 558 -13.32 7.01 -18.73
CA ASN A 558 -14.47 6.31 -18.15
C ASN A 558 -14.45 6.25 -16.60
N VAL A 559 -13.37 6.70 -15.96
CA VAL A 559 -13.21 6.84 -14.51
C VAL A 559 -13.99 8.02 -13.93
N GLU A 560 -14.06 9.16 -14.63
CA GLU A 560 -14.49 10.43 -14.04
C GLU A 560 -15.99 10.72 -14.19
N THR A 561 -16.69 9.98 -15.06
CA THR A 561 -18.11 10.19 -15.36
C THR A 561 -19.07 9.30 -14.55
N THR A 562 -18.57 8.47 -13.65
CA THR A 562 -19.35 7.63 -12.71
C THR A 562 -19.02 7.95 -11.27
#